data_AF-T0YJP0-F1
#
_entry.id   AF-T0YJP0-F1
#
_cell.length_a   1.000
_cell.length_b   1.000
_cell.length_c   1.000
_cell.angle_alpha   90.00
_cell.angle_beta   90.00
_cell.angle_gamma   90.00
#
_symmetry.space_group_name_H-M   'P 1'
#
loop_
_entity.id
_entity.type
_entity.pdbx_description
1 polymer ?
#
loop_
_entity_poly.entity_id
_entity_poly.type
_entity_poly.pdbx_seq_one_letter_code
_entity_poly.pdbx_strand_id
1 'polypeptide(L)' 'HALAARCMVLFSPVYGELVPADLAQWILDDKLDVRFQMQLHKILWGEQPGR' A
#
# COMPACT_ATOMS: atom_id res chain seq x y z
N HIS A 1 10.36 -4.50 -16.36
CA HIS A 1 10.39 -3.01 -16.31
C HIS A 1 11.21 -2.41 -15.14
N ALA A 2 11.70 -3.19 -14.15
CA ALA A 2 12.61 -2.72 -13.08
C ALA A 2 12.20 -1.36 -12.45
N LEU A 3 10.91 -1.19 -12.15
CA LEU A 3 10.35 0.09 -11.74
C LEU A 3 10.97 0.61 -10.43
N ALA A 4 11.18 -0.28 -9.45
CA ALA A 4 11.84 0.04 -8.19
C ALA A 4 13.24 0.67 -8.36
N ALA A 5 14.00 0.25 -9.38
CA ALA A 5 15.32 0.82 -9.68
C ALA A 5 15.26 2.20 -10.34
N ARG A 6 14.07 2.65 -10.79
CA ARG A 6 13.88 3.90 -11.54
C ARG A 6 13.13 4.96 -10.75
N CYS A 7 12.26 4.54 -9.83
CA CYS A 7 11.50 5.42 -8.98
C CYS A 7 11.00 4.68 -7.73
N MET A 8 10.61 5.45 -6.72
CA MET A 8 9.93 4.91 -5.54
C MET A 8 8.58 4.32 -5.97
N VAL A 9 8.43 3.01 -5.77
CA VAL A 9 7.16 2.30 -6.00
C VAL A 9 6.39 2.26 -4.68
N LEU A 10 5.12 2.68 -4.74
CA LEU A 10 4.23 2.72 -3.58
C LEU A 10 3.24 1.57 -3.67
N PHE A 11 3.19 0.76 -2.62
CA PHE A 11 2.21 -0.31 -2.46
C PHE A 11 1.21 0.11 -1.39
N SER A 12 -0.08 0.00 -1.72
CA SER A 12 -1.17 0.32 -0.80
C SER A 12 -2.20 -0.79 -0.81
N PRO A 13 -2.71 -1.23 0.35
CA PRO A 13 -3.71 -2.28 0.39
C PRO A 13 -5.02 -1.78 -0.24
N VAL A 14 -5.69 -2.65 -0.99
CA VAL A 14 -7.04 -2.38 -1.50
C VAL A 14 -7.98 -2.31 -0.31
N TYR A 15 -8.62 -1.16 -0.12
CA TYR A 15 -9.48 -0.92 1.03
C TYR A 15 -10.67 -1.89 1.03
N GLY A 16 -10.93 -2.52 2.18
CA GLY A 16 -12.03 -3.48 2.35
C GLY A 16 -11.79 -4.87 1.74
N GLU A 17 -10.75 -5.05 0.93
CA GLU A 17 -10.47 -6.32 0.24
C GLU A 17 -9.17 -6.98 0.70
N LEU A 18 -8.15 -6.20 1.09
CA LEU A 18 -6.86 -6.70 1.54
C LEU A 18 -6.53 -6.18 2.93
N VAL A 19 -6.26 -7.10 3.87
CA VAL A 19 -5.79 -6.72 5.20
C VAL A 19 -4.40 -6.08 5.07
N PRO A 20 -4.17 -4.89 5.65
CA PRO A 20 -2.88 -4.20 5.55
C PRO A 20 -1.68 -5.03 6.01
N ALA A 21 -1.89 -5.85 7.05
CA ALA A 21 -0.86 -6.72 7.61
C ALA A 21 -0.38 -7.77 6.59
N ASP A 22 -1.30 -8.32 5.79
CA ASP A 22 -0.97 -9.34 4.79
C ASP A 22 -0.07 -8.75 3.69
N LEU A 23 -0.41 -7.56 3.18
CA LEU A 23 0.44 -6.86 2.21
C LEU A 23 1.81 -6.51 2.78
N ALA A 24 1.86 -6.05 4.04
CA ALA A 24 3.11 -5.75 4.71
C ALA A 24 3.97 -7.02 4.86
N GLN A 25 3.36 -8.15 5.22
CA GLN A 25 4.05 -9.43 5.34
C GLN A 25 4.62 -9.89 4.00
N TRP A 26 3.87 -9.78 2.91
CA TRP A 26 4.39 -10.12 1.56
C TRP A 26 5.59 -9.27 1.17
N ILE A 27 5.57 -7.96 1.46
CA ILE A 27 6.71 -7.07 1.20
C ILE A 27 7.96 -7.52 1.96
N LEU A 28 7.79 -7.94 3.22
CA LEU A 28 8.89 -8.40 4.07
C LEU A 28 9.44 -9.76 3.62
N ASP A 29 8.55 -10.71 3.33
CA ASP A 29 8.91 -12.08 2.91
C ASP A 29 9.67 -12.07 1.59
N ASP A 30 9.20 -11.29 0.62
CA ASP A 30 9.79 -11.17 -0.72
C ASP A 30 10.91 -10.12 -0.80
N LYS A 31 11.15 -9.37 0.28
CA LYS A 31 12.16 -8.29 0.37
C LYS A 31 12.04 -7.28 -0.77
N LEU A 32 10.80 -6.87 -1.06
CA LEU A 32 10.53 -5.97 -2.18
C LEU A 32 11.06 -4.56 -1.88
N ASP A 33 11.75 -3.96 -2.86
CA ASP A 33 12.19 -2.56 -2.80
C ASP A 33 11.02 -1.62 -3.14
N VAL A 34 10.05 -1.58 -2.23
CA VAL A 34 8.83 -0.77 -2.34
C VAL A 34 8.54 -0.09 -1.02
N ARG A 35 7.81 1.02 -1.07
CA ARG A 35 7.33 1.72 0.12
C ARG A 35 5.87 1.39 0.37
N PHE A 36 5.60 0.87 1.56
CA PHE A 36 4.24 0.64 2.02
C PHE A 36 3.54 1.97 2.35
N GLN A 37 2.30 2.13 1.89
CA GLN A 37 1.48 3.31 2.11
C GLN A 37 0.06 2.94 2.52
N MET A 38 -0.36 3.41 3.69
CA MET A 38 -1.76 3.31 4.13
C MET A 38 -2.61 4.42 3.52
N GLN A 39 -3.82 4.07 3.08
CA GLN A 39 -4.84 5.05 2.70
C GLN A 39 -5.52 5.62 3.95
N LEU A 40 -4.81 6.51 4.66
CA LEU A 40 -5.30 7.11 5.91
C LEU A 40 -6.69 7.74 5.76
N HIS A 41 -7.00 8.33 4.61
CA HIS A 41 -8.29 8.94 4.39
C HIS A 41 -9.45 7.92 4.43
N LYS A 42 -9.26 6.71 3.88
CA LYS A 42 -10.25 5.63 3.97
C LYS A 42 -10.42 5.12 5.40
N ILE A 43 -9.35 5.14 6.19
CA ILE A 43 -9.38 4.74 7.59
C ILE A 43 -10.12 5.77 8.44
N LEU A 44 -9.88 7.06 8.19
CA LEU A 44 -10.42 8.16 8.99
C LEU A 44 -11.85 8.56 8.58
N TRP A 45 -12.18 8.53 7.28
CA TRP A 45 -13.45 9.03 6.74
C TRP A 45 -14.22 8.01 5.89
N GLY A 46 -13.71 6.78 5.74
CA GLY A 46 -14.34 5.74 4.93
C GLY A 46 -14.33 6.08 3.43
N GLU A 47 -15.38 5.69 2.72
CA GLU A 47 -15.56 5.89 1.28
C GLU A 47 -15.94 7.34 0.90
N GLN A 48 -15.94 8.28 1.84
CA GLN A 48 -16.35 9.66 1.56
C GLN A 48 -15.35 10.35 0.61
N PRO A 49 -15.83 11.05 -0.44
CA PRO A 49 -14.98 11.91 -1.26
C PRO A 49 -14.32 12.99 -0.38
N GLY A 50 -13.06 13.34 -0.68
CA GLY A 50 -12.37 14.42 0.02
C GLY A 50 -13.15 15.74 -0.06
N ARG A 51 -13.34 16.40 1.09
CA ARG A 51 -13.88 17.77 1.17
C ARG A 51 -12.84 18.80 0.77
#